data_AF-A0A1M3CQC8-F1
#
_entry.id   AF-A0A1M3CQC8-F1
#
_cell.length_a   1.000
_cell.length_b   1.000
_cell.length_c   1.000
_cell.angle_alpha   90.00
_cell.angle_beta   90.00
_cell.angle_gamma   90.00
#
_symmetry.space_group_name_H-M   'P 1'
#
loop_
_entity.id
_entity.type
_entity.pdbx_description
1 polymer ?
#
loop_
_entity_poly.entity_id
_entity_poly.type
_entity_poly.pdbx_seq_one_letter_code
_entity_poly.pdbx_strand_id
1 'polypeptide(L)'
;MIDKVGRNDPCPCGSGKKYKSCCWGKTSTKKKLTAKWLNQPAVPNLIERTFGSSISKTFGQKPPTLPLKENPSQSTAEQGIVEKSE
;
A
#
# COMPACT_ATOMS: atom_id res chain seq x y z
N MET A 1 -0.50 30.38 -15.52
CA MET A 1 -1.20 29.17 -15.06
C MET A 1 -0.77 28.05 -15.98
N ILE A 2 -0.15 26.97 -15.49
CA ILE A 2 0.02 25.76 -16.32
C ILE A 2 -1.29 24.99 -16.16
N ASP A 3 -2.15 25.10 -17.16
CA ASP A 3 -3.33 24.26 -17.26
C ASP A 3 -2.91 22.79 -17.30
N LYS A 4 -3.67 21.94 -16.60
CA LYS A 4 -3.41 20.49 -16.59
C LYS A 4 -3.60 19.97 -18.02
N VAL A 5 -2.49 19.73 -18.73
CA VAL A 5 -2.48 19.16 -20.08
C VAL A 5 -3.25 17.83 -20.07
N GLY A 6 -4.33 17.77 -20.86
CA GLY A 6 -5.14 16.57 -21.04
C GLY A 6 -4.39 15.50 -21.83
N ARG A 7 -4.79 14.23 -21.65
CA ARG A 7 -4.12 13.09 -22.31
C ARG A 7 -4.09 13.18 -23.84
N ASN A 8 -5.09 13.79 -24.46
CA ASN A 8 -5.20 13.87 -25.92
C ASN A 8 -4.60 15.15 -26.52
N ASP A 9 -4.23 16.13 -25.68
CA ASP A 9 -3.68 17.41 -26.12
C ASP A 9 -2.29 17.27 -26.76
N PRO A 10 -1.87 18.24 -27.59
CA PRO A 10 -0.51 18.27 -28.11
C PRO A 10 0.49 18.27 -26.96
N CYS A 11 1.49 17.40 -27.07
CA CYS A 11 2.45 17.21 -26.00
C CYS A 11 3.35 18.46 -25.87
N PRO A 12 3.49 19.05 -24.66
CA PRO A 12 4.22 20.31 -24.44
C PRO A 12 5.74 20.20 -24.68
N CYS A 13 6.26 19.01 -25.00
CA CYS A 13 7.67 18.83 -25.37
C CYS A 13 7.99 19.17 -26.84
N GLY A 14 7.02 19.68 -27.60
CA GLY A 14 7.23 20.08 -29.01
C GLY A 14 7.25 18.94 -30.01
N SER A 15 6.95 17.70 -29.59
CA SER A 15 7.01 16.52 -30.47
C SER A 15 5.90 16.44 -31.55
N GLY A 16 4.88 17.31 -31.49
CA GLY A 16 3.69 17.24 -32.35
C GLY A 16 2.75 16.05 -32.09
N LYS A 17 3.09 15.15 -31.16
CA LYS A 17 2.28 13.97 -30.80
C LYS A 17 1.31 14.28 -29.65
N LYS A 18 0.22 13.51 -29.52
CA LYS A 18 -0.69 13.57 -28.36
C LYS A 18 0.06 13.24 -27.06
N TYR A 19 -0.24 13.92 -25.95
CA TYR A 19 0.45 13.77 -24.66
C TYR A 19 0.50 12.31 -24.17
N LYS A 20 -0.61 11.57 -24.30
CA LYS A 20 -0.73 10.14 -23.97
C LYS A 20 0.25 9.24 -24.73
N SER A 21 0.57 9.62 -25.97
CA SER A 21 1.44 8.86 -26.87
C SER A 21 2.89 9.37 -26.86
N CYS A 22 3.19 10.40 -26.06
CA CYS A 22 4.52 10.99 -25.98
C CYS A 22 5.10 10.97 -24.57
N CYS A 23 4.73 11.92 -23.70
CA CYS A 23 5.36 12.06 -22.38
C CYS A 23 4.61 11.35 -21.26
N TRP A 24 3.34 10.98 -21.45
CA TRP A 24 2.52 10.37 -20.41
C TRP A 24 3.11 9.08 -19.81
N GLY A 25 3.71 8.21 -20.63
CA GLY A 25 4.31 6.95 -20.18
C GLY A 25 5.78 7.05 -19.77
N LYS A 26 6.41 8.23 -19.94
CA LYS A 26 7.84 8.44 -19.67
C LYS A 26 8.11 8.81 -18.21
N THR A 27 7.09 9.24 -17.47
CA THR A 27 7.18 9.61 -16.05
C THR A 27 7.27 8.40 -15.12
N SER A 28 6.92 7.22 -15.59
CA SER A 28 6.95 5.96 -14.82
C SER A 28 8.20 5.13 -15.12
N THR A 29 9.36 5.76 -15.22
CA THR A 29 10.60 5.02 -14.95
C THR A 29 10.56 4.72 -13.46
N LYS A 30 10.18 3.48 -13.09
CA LYS A 30 10.39 2.97 -11.74
C LYS A 30 11.89 3.08 -11.49
N LYS A 31 12.34 4.17 -10.85
CA LYS A 31 13.69 4.25 -10.32
C LYS A 31 13.81 3.00 -9.47
N LYS A 32 14.71 2.08 -9.86
CA LYS A 32 15.04 0.96 -8.99
C LYS A 32 15.46 1.63 -7.69
N LEU A 33 14.62 1.52 -6.67
CA LEU A 33 14.95 1.94 -5.32
C LEU A 33 16.03 0.95 -4.89
N THR A 34 17.26 1.17 -5.34
CA THR A 34 18.42 0.44 -4.86
C THR A 34 18.52 0.86 -3.42
N ALA A 35 18.17 -0.04 -2.52
CA ALA A 35 18.02 0.14 -1.09
C ALA A 35 19.35 0.47 -0.37
N LYS A 36 20.24 1.25 -1.00
CA LYS A 36 21.48 1.76 -0.41
C LYS A 36 21.21 2.59 0.85
N TRP A 37 20.02 3.22 0.93
CA TRP A 37 19.56 4.00 2.09
C TRP A 37 18.66 3.23 3.07
N LEU A 38 18.15 2.05 2.69
CA LEU A 38 17.25 1.26 3.55
C LEU A 38 18.02 0.42 4.58
N ASN A 39 19.26 0.06 4.26
CA ASN A 39 20.19 -0.64 5.14
C ASN A 39 21.27 0.29 5.71
N GLN A 40 20.99 1.59 5.85
CA GLN A 40 21.97 2.51 6.43
C GLN A 40 21.94 2.37 7.96
N PRO A 41 22.96 1.80 8.62
CA PRO A 41 22.94 1.49 10.05
C PRO A 41 23.10 2.72 10.95
N ALA A 42 22.78 3.93 10.46
CA ALA A 42 23.08 5.19 11.12
C ALA A 42 21.87 6.07 11.41
N VAL A 43 20.64 5.60 11.19
CA VAL A 43 19.43 6.31 11.62
C VAL A 43 18.60 5.43 12.56
N PRO A 44 18.14 5.95 13.71
CA PRO A 44 17.27 5.20 14.60
C PRO A 44 15.99 4.82 13.85
N ASN A 45 15.54 3.58 14.04
CA ASN A 45 14.33 3.06 13.40
C ASN A 45 13.14 3.98 13.65
N LEU A 46 12.19 4.05 12.71
CA LEU A 46 11.01 4.92 12.84
C LEU A 46 10.30 4.73 14.18
N ILE A 47 10.18 3.47 14.63
CA ILE A 47 9.57 3.07 15.92
C ILE A 47 10.33 3.71 17.11
N GLU A 48 11.65 3.69 17.07
CA GLU A 48 12.52 4.27 18.10
C GLU A 48 12.44 5.80 18.08
N ARG A 49 12.28 6.39 16.90
CA ARG A 49 12.12 7.83 16.73
C ARG A 49 10.74 8.35 17.15
N THR A 50 9.68 7.57 16.95
CA THR A 50 8.31 7.96 17.33
C THR A 50 7.97 7.59 18.77
N PHE A 51 8.49 6.47 19.27
CA PHE A 51 8.10 5.91 20.55
C PHE A 51 9.26 5.72 21.53
N GLY A 52 10.51 6.03 21.18
CA GLY A 52 11.73 5.72 21.95
C GLY A 52 11.61 5.86 23.47
N SER A 53 11.12 7.00 23.96
CA SER A 53 10.93 7.25 25.40
C SER A 53 9.77 6.49 26.04
N SER A 54 8.74 6.13 25.26
CA SER A 54 7.58 5.35 25.70
C SER A 54 7.88 3.85 25.72
N ILE A 55 8.64 3.33 24.75
CA ILE A 55 8.97 1.89 24.68
C ILE A 55 9.81 1.45 25.88
N SER A 56 10.80 2.25 26.30
CA SER A 56 11.66 1.91 27.45
C SER A 56 10.86 1.69 28.73
N LYS A 57 9.72 2.40 28.86
CA LYS A 57 8.83 2.33 30.03
C LYS A 57 7.88 1.13 30.01
N THR A 58 7.67 0.52 28.84
CA THR A 58 6.76 -0.62 28.64
C THR A 58 7.46 -1.95 28.45
N PHE A 59 8.80 -1.98 28.32
CA PHE A 59 9.60 -3.21 28.32
C PHE A 59 9.45 -3.91 29.69
N GLY A 60 8.54 -4.89 29.75
CA GLY A 60 8.25 -5.67 30.96
C GLY A 60 6.77 -5.69 31.36
N GLN A 61 5.92 -4.88 30.74
CA GLN A 61 4.47 -5.00 30.93
C GLN A 61 3.92 -6.04 29.95
N LYS A 62 3.19 -7.04 30.47
CA LYS A 62 2.43 -7.98 29.64
C LYS A 62 1.50 -7.15 28.75
N PRO A 63 1.54 -7.31 27.41
CA PRO A 63 0.68 -6.54 26.52
C PRO A 63 -0.79 -6.76 26.93
N PRO A 64 -1.62 -5.70 26.96
CA PRO A 64 -3.03 -5.86 27.28
C PRO A 64 -3.64 -6.84 26.29
N THR A 65 -4.30 -7.88 26.79
CA THR A 65 -5.01 -8.84 25.95
C THR A 65 -6.12 -8.10 25.23
N LEU A 66 -5.95 -7.85 23.93
CA LEU A 66 -7.01 -7.29 23.12
C LEU A 66 -8.13 -8.34 23.04
N PRO A 67 -9.39 -7.97 23.30
CA PRO A 67 -10.49 -8.88 23.09
C PRO A 67 -10.54 -9.22 21.60
N LEU A 68 -10.30 -10.50 21.28
CA LEU A 68 -10.50 -11.01 19.94
C LEU A 68 -11.99 -10.84 19.65
N LYS A 69 -12.34 -9.87 18.80
CA LYS A 69 -13.67 -9.84 18.21
C LYS A 69 -13.76 -11.03 17.27
N GLU A 70 -14.52 -12.02 17.70
CA GLU A 70 -14.92 -13.18 16.92
C GLU A 70 -15.61 -12.64 15.66
N ASN A 71 -14.97 -12.76 14.51
CA ASN A 71 -15.62 -12.39 13.25
C ASN A 71 -16.66 -13.48 12.92
N PRO A 72 -17.96 -13.15 12.80
CA PRO A 72 -18.97 -14.12 12.42
C PRO A 72 -18.89 -14.33 10.91
N SER A 73 -18.02 -15.24 10.48
CA SER A 73 -17.90 -15.60 9.07
C SER A 73 -17.72 -17.10 8.90
N GLN A 74 -18.68 -17.88 9.41
CA GLN A 74 -18.94 -19.26 8.97
C GLN A 74 -20.45 -19.55 9.04
N SER A 75 -21.14 -19.20 7.96
CA SER A 75 -22.44 -19.75 7.58
C SER A 75 -22.36 -19.98 6.08
N THR A 76 -21.69 -21.07 5.69
CA THR A 76 -21.79 -21.61 4.33
C THR A 76 -22.72 -22.79 4.39
N ALA A 77 -23.79 -22.67 3.62
CA ALA A 77 -24.90 -23.59 3.51
C ALA A 77 -24.47 -25.01 3.11
N GLU A 78 -24.85 -25.98 3.93
CA GLU A 78 -25.00 -27.37 3.53
C GLU A 78 -26.49 -27.61 3.32
N GLN A 79 -26.98 -27.27 2.12
CA GLN A 79 -28.29 -27.72 1.66
C GLN A 79 -28.11 -29.13 1.08
N GLY A 80 -28.58 -30.12 1.84
CA GLY A 80 -28.71 -31.50 1.39
C GLY A 80 -29.72 -31.61 0.25
N ILE A 81 -29.29 -32.19 -0.86
CA ILE A 81 -30.15 -32.68 -1.94
C ILE A 81 -30.72 -34.02 -1.44
N VAL A 82 -31.99 -34.04 -1.05
CA VAL A 82 -32.73 -35.30 -0.88
C VAL A 82 -33.06 -35.83 -2.26
N GLU A 83 -32.43 -36.95 -2.59
CA GLU A 83 -32.67 -37.75 -3.79
C GLU A 83 -34.09 -38.34 -3.74
N LYS A 84 -34.77 -38.23 -4.87
CA LYS A 84 -36.17 -38.57 -5.09
C LYS A 84 -36.27 -40.06 -5.42
N SER A 85 -36.89 -40.86 -4.55
CA SER A 85 -37.19 -42.27 -4.82
C SER A 85 -38.57 -42.66 -4.25
N GLU A 86 -39.44 -43.04 -5.19
CA GLU A 86 -40.71 -43.80 -5.13
C GLU A 86 -41.95 -43.22 -4.42
#